data_AF-A0A3Q2XZ29-F1
#
_entry.id   AF-A0A3Q2XZ29-F1
#
_cell.length_a   1.000
_cell.length_b   1.000
_cell.length_c   1.000
_cell.angle_alpha   90.00
_cell.angle_beta   90.00
_cell.angle_gamma   90.00
#
_symmetry.space_group_name_H-M   'P 1'
#
loop_
_entity.id
_entity.type
_entity.pdbx_description
1 polymer ?
#
loop_
_entity_poly.entity_id
_entity_poly.type
_entity_poly.pdbx_seq_one_letter_code
_entity_poly.pdbx_strand_id
1 'polypeptide(L)'
;MGMEKEGESTCEPATPVLRISQLDALELDSALEQLLWTQLCHCFQNLRPGLLTPLEPELKALLQLLLWRFTLYPGSATVGQSLLSLRYRNISTSPNLRKSLSHRQKLALLLLTVGPRWLQERSHSLRRCLGLTSGAPLSDGFQKALRNSLAALSGLARLASLVNFLAFLRTGYHPVLAERMVGAQAVFSEPSVTRDVTYQYVNRELLWHGFAEFLIFLLPLINTSKVKASIYSFVLGGDPSGVGGARDKEGAWRECALCGEWPTMPHALGCPHVFCYYCIKSQSIANNCVRCPKCGTEARRLEPAKIETLLRH
;
A
#
# COMPACT_ATOMS: atom_id res chain seq x y z
N MET A 1 11.83 -47.80 -34.95
CA MET A 1 10.49 -47.50 -35.48
C MET A 1 9.56 -47.44 -34.28
N GLY A 2 9.58 -46.30 -33.58
CA GLY A 2 8.85 -46.10 -32.33
C GLY A 2 7.53 -45.40 -32.61
N MET A 3 6.43 -46.04 -32.22
CA MET A 3 5.13 -45.40 -32.02
C MET A 3 4.67 -45.82 -30.63
N GLU A 4 5.10 -45.07 -29.62
CA GLU A 4 4.42 -45.05 -28.33
C GLU A 4 3.22 -44.14 -28.45
N LYS A 5 2.04 -44.71 -28.20
CA LYS A 5 0.76 -44.02 -28.20
C LYS A 5 0.76 -42.98 -27.09
N GLU A 6 0.44 -41.75 -27.47
CA GLU A 6 0.22 -40.63 -26.56
C GLU A 6 -0.85 -40.98 -25.53
N GLY A 7 -0.52 -40.70 -24.27
CA GLY A 7 -1.39 -40.89 -23.13
C GLY A 7 -2.64 -40.03 -23.23
N GLU A 8 -3.78 -40.68 -23.00
CA GLU A 8 -5.08 -40.13 -22.72
C GLU A 8 -4.96 -39.06 -21.60
N SER A 9 -4.93 -37.77 -21.97
CA SER A 9 -4.98 -36.68 -20.99
C SER A 9 -6.41 -36.52 -20.50
N THR A 10 -6.74 -37.13 -19.36
CA THR A 10 -7.98 -36.84 -18.62
C THR A 10 -8.00 -35.35 -18.24
N CYS A 11 -8.82 -34.56 -18.94
CA CYS A 11 -8.96 -33.13 -18.72
C CYS A 11 -9.68 -32.85 -17.38
N GLU A 12 -8.90 -32.44 -16.38
CA GLU A 12 -9.38 -31.79 -15.16
C GLU A 12 -10.33 -30.63 -15.50
N PRO A 13 -11.45 -30.46 -14.76
CA PRO A 13 -12.34 -29.32 -14.95
C PRO A 13 -11.55 -28.04 -14.66
N ALA A 14 -11.52 -27.13 -15.64
CA ALA A 14 -10.81 -25.85 -15.51
C ALA A 14 -11.23 -25.16 -14.20
N THR A 15 -10.28 -25.05 -13.27
CA THR A 15 -10.52 -24.45 -11.96
C THR A 15 -11.07 -23.03 -12.15
N PRO A 16 -12.24 -22.71 -11.56
CA PRO A 16 -12.82 -21.39 -11.71
C PRO A 16 -11.88 -20.34 -11.11
N VAL A 17 -11.68 -19.25 -11.85
CA VAL A 17 -10.81 -18.14 -11.41
C VAL A 17 -11.42 -17.47 -10.17
N LEU A 18 -10.57 -17.17 -9.19
CA LEU A 18 -10.95 -16.43 -7.99
C LEU A 18 -11.57 -15.07 -8.36
N ARG A 19 -12.72 -14.75 -7.76
CA ARG A 19 -13.44 -13.48 -8.00
C ARG A 19 -12.57 -12.27 -7.72
N ILE A 20 -11.74 -12.35 -6.67
CA ILE A 20 -10.85 -11.26 -6.28
C ILE A 20 -9.79 -11.01 -7.35
N SER A 21 -9.22 -12.06 -7.97
CA SER A 21 -8.22 -11.89 -9.02
C SER A 21 -8.80 -11.25 -10.28
N GLN A 22 -10.08 -11.51 -10.58
CA GLN A 22 -10.77 -10.83 -11.70
C GLN A 22 -11.00 -9.35 -11.40
N LEU A 23 -11.34 -9.00 -10.15
CA LEU A 23 -11.50 -7.61 -9.71
C LEU A 23 -10.17 -6.87 -9.65
N ASP A 24 -9.14 -7.50 -9.08
CA ASP A 24 -7.77 -6.98 -9.02
C ASP A 24 -7.24 -6.70 -10.42
N ALA A 25 -7.52 -7.57 -11.41
CA ALA A 25 -7.14 -7.34 -12.80
C ALA A 25 -7.76 -6.06 -13.38
N LEU A 26 -9.06 -5.83 -13.10
CA LEU A 26 -9.77 -4.63 -13.57
C LEU A 26 -9.27 -3.36 -12.89
N GLU A 27 -8.97 -3.44 -11.60
CA GLU A 27 -8.40 -2.31 -10.87
C GLU A 27 -6.99 -1.99 -11.35
N LEU A 28 -6.19 -3.02 -11.65
CA LEU A 28 -4.85 -2.85 -12.18
C LEU A 28 -4.88 -2.23 -13.58
N ASP A 29 -5.83 -2.62 -14.43
CA ASP A 29 -6.05 -2.00 -15.74
C ASP A 29 -6.41 -0.50 -15.60
N SER A 30 -7.28 -0.15 -14.64
CA SER A 30 -7.68 1.25 -14.40
C SER A 30 -6.52 2.10 -13.87
N ALA A 31 -5.73 1.56 -12.95
CA ALA A 31 -4.55 2.21 -12.39
C ALA A 31 -3.46 2.42 -13.45
N LEU A 32 -3.24 1.42 -14.33
CA LEU A 32 -2.31 1.53 -15.45
C LEU A 32 -2.75 2.59 -16.45
N GLU A 33 -4.05 2.66 -16.77
CA GLU A 33 -4.60 3.71 -17.63
C GLU A 33 -4.34 5.10 -17.04
N GLN A 34 -4.59 5.28 -15.74
CA GLN A 34 -4.33 6.53 -15.03
C GLN A 34 -2.83 6.89 -15.01
N LEU A 35 -1.96 5.92 -14.77
CA LEU A 35 -0.51 6.15 -14.77
C LEU A 35 -0.03 6.57 -16.16
N LEU A 36 -0.46 5.88 -17.22
CA LEU A 36 -0.09 6.26 -18.59
C LEU A 36 -0.63 7.64 -18.96
N TRP A 37 -1.85 7.96 -18.55
CA TRP A 37 -2.43 9.29 -18.76
C TRP A 37 -1.65 10.40 -18.04
N THR A 38 -1.28 10.18 -16.78
CA THR A 38 -0.50 11.16 -16.01
C THR A 38 0.89 11.40 -16.62
N GLN A 39 1.56 10.34 -17.10
CA GLN A 39 2.84 10.48 -17.79
C GLN A 39 2.69 11.19 -19.15
N LEU A 40 1.63 10.89 -19.90
CA LEU A 40 1.31 11.58 -21.15
C LEU A 40 1.10 13.08 -20.89
N CYS A 41 0.31 13.44 -19.88
CA CYS A 41 0.12 14.83 -19.47
C CYS A 41 1.43 15.48 -19.05
N HIS A 42 2.31 14.75 -18.36
CA HIS A 42 3.63 15.25 -17.96
C HIS A 42 4.49 15.65 -19.17
N CYS A 43 4.50 14.83 -20.23
CA CYS A 43 5.20 15.16 -21.47
C CYS A 43 4.70 16.45 -22.14
N PHE A 44 3.43 16.82 -21.93
CA PHE A 44 2.80 17.98 -22.53
C PHE A 44 2.66 19.19 -21.60
N GLN A 45 3.31 19.19 -20.44
CA GLN A 45 3.28 20.32 -19.49
C GLN A 45 3.78 21.64 -20.08
N ASN A 46 4.67 21.59 -21.07
CA ASN A 46 5.25 22.77 -21.71
C ASN A 46 4.41 23.33 -22.87
N LEU A 47 3.31 22.67 -23.25
CA LEU A 47 2.39 23.18 -24.26
C LEU A 47 1.41 24.19 -23.66
N ARG A 48 0.85 25.07 -24.49
CA ARG A 48 -0.14 26.06 -24.04
C ARG A 48 -1.30 25.36 -23.30
N PRO A 49 -1.64 25.80 -22.07
CA PRO A 49 -2.76 25.25 -21.34
C PRO A 49 -4.05 25.52 -22.13
N GLY A 50 -4.78 24.47 -22.51
CA GLY A 50 -6.05 24.56 -23.25
C GLY A 50 -6.06 23.90 -24.64
N LEU A 51 -4.92 23.49 -25.19
CA LEU A 51 -4.90 22.65 -26.41
C LEU A 51 -5.29 21.19 -26.12
N LEU A 52 -4.98 20.71 -24.92
CA LEU A 52 -5.25 19.33 -24.49
C LEU A 52 -6.71 19.10 -24.09
N THR A 53 -7.40 20.12 -23.57
CA THR A 53 -8.77 19.96 -23.06
C THR A 53 -9.81 19.56 -24.12
N PRO A 54 -9.78 20.04 -25.38
CA PRO A 54 -10.69 19.53 -26.41
C PRO A 54 -10.30 18.16 -26.97
N LEU A 55 -9.01 17.79 -26.88
CA LEU A 55 -8.46 16.55 -27.45
C LEU A 55 -8.35 15.41 -26.42
N GLU A 56 -8.49 15.71 -25.14
CA GLU A 56 -8.45 14.76 -24.02
C GLU A 56 -9.24 13.46 -24.26
N PRO A 57 -10.54 13.49 -24.65
CA PRO A 57 -11.29 12.26 -24.87
C PRO A 57 -10.74 11.42 -26.04
N GLU A 58 -10.23 12.08 -27.09
CA GLU A 58 -9.64 11.39 -28.24
C GLU A 58 -8.30 10.76 -27.89
N LEU A 59 -7.46 11.46 -27.10
CA LEU A 59 -6.19 10.94 -26.62
C LEU A 59 -6.38 9.76 -25.68
N LYS A 60 -7.34 9.82 -24.75
CA LYS A 60 -7.70 8.70 -23.86
C LYS A 60 -8.18 7.48 -24.64
N ALA A 61 -9.07 7.68 -25.62
CA ALA A 61 -9.52 6.60 -26.49
C ALA A 61 -8.39 6.01 -27.35
N LEU A 62 -7.49 6.85 -27.86
CA LEU A 62 -6.31 6.41 -28.60
C LEU A 62 -5.35 5.62 -27.71
N LEU A 63 -5.12 6.05 -26.47
CA LEU A 63 -4.32 5.31 -25.50
C LEU A 63 -4.93 3.92 -25.22
N GLN A 64 -6.23 3.85 -24.96
CA GLN A 64 -6.93 2.57 -24.76
C GLN A 64 -6.88 1.67 -26.00
N LEU A 65 -6.98 2.26 -27.20
CA LEU A 65 -6.87 1.52 -28.46
C LEU A 65 -5.45 0.98 -28.69
N LEU A 66 -4.42 1.75 -28.36
CA LEU A 66 -3.03 1.31 -28.40
C LEU A 66 -2.80 0.16 -27.40
N LEU A 67 -3.22 0.32 -26.15
CA LEU A 67 -3.14 -0.73 -25.13
C LEU A 67 -3.79 -2.02 -25.61
N TRP A 68 -5.03 -1.93 -26.13
CA TRP A 68 -5.75 -3.06 -26.67
C TRP A 68 -5.04 -3.71 -27.86
N ARG A 69 -4.48 -2.90 -28.76
CA ARG A 69 -3.75 -3.38 -29.96
C ARG A 69 -2.50 -4.17 -29.60
N PHE A 70 -1.82 -3.81 -28.52
CA PHE A 70 -0.60 -4.48 -28.06
C PHE A 70 -0.86 -5.62 -27.06
N THR A 71 -1.96 -5.62 -26.32
CA THR A 71 -2.23 -6.63 -25.27
C THR A 71 -3.32 -7.62 -25.70
N LEU A 72 -4.52 -7.12 -25.95
CA LEU A 72 -5.70 -7.95 -26.19
C LEU A 72 -5.69 -8.60 -27.58
N TYR A 73 -5.10 -7.93 -28.58
CA TYR A 73 -4.98 -8.50 -29.92
C TYR A 73 -4.09 -9.77 -29.94
N PRO A 74 -2.80 -9.74 -29.50
CA PRO A 74 -1.96 -10.93 -29.49
C PRO A 74 -2.31 -11.91 -28.37
N GLY A 75 -2.49 -11.44 -27.14
CA GLY A 75 -2.61 -12.29 -25.94
C GLY A 75 -4.03 -12.70 -25.58
N SER A 76 -5.05 -11.99 -26.10
CA SER A 76 -6.45 -12.12 -25.63
C SER A 76 -6.59 -11.91 -24.12
N ALA A 77 -5.73 -11.07 -23.54
CA ALA A 77 -5.72 -10.66 -22.14
C ALA A 77 -5.52 -9.15 -22.08
N THR A 78 -6.09 -8.50 -21.07
CA THR A 78 -5.71 -7.13 -20.73
C THR A 78 -4.34 -7.12 -20.01
N VAL A 79 -3.77 -5.94 -19.78
CA VAL A 79 -2.48 -5.81 -19.10
C VAL A 79 -2.58 -6.37 -17.68
N GLY A 80 -3.61 -5.94 -16.93
CA GLY A 80 -3.87 -6.39 -15.57
C GLY A 80 -4.14 -7.88 -15.48
N GLN A 81 -4.89 -8.42 -16.45
CA GLN A 81 -5.08 -9.87 -16.55
C GLN A 81 -3.76 -10.60 -16.81
N SER A 82 -2.92 -10.12 -17.73
CA SER A 82 -1.63 -10.73 -18.02
C SER A 82 -0.72 -10.75 -16.78
N LEU A 83 -0.73 -9.70 -15.96
CA LEU A 83 0.05 -9.62 -14.71
C LEU A 83 -0.42 -10.64 -13.67
N LEU A 84 -1.71 -10.97 -13.67
CA LEU A 84 -2.31 -11.97 -12.79
C LEU A 84 -2.40 -13.36 -13.45
N SER A 85 -1.71 -13.58 -14.57
CA SER A 85 -1.74 -14.83 -15.34
C SER A 85 -3.16 -15.26 -15.76
N LEU A 86 -4.02 -14.30 -16.05
CA LEU A 86 -5.39 -14.45 -16.55
C LEU A 86 -5.45 -14.15 -18.06
N ARG A 87 -6.39 -14.79 -18.74
CA ARG A 87 -6.70 -14.56 -20.16
C ARG A 87 -8.20 -14.67 -20.42
N TYR A 88 -8.68 -14.00 -21.45
CA TYR A 88 -10.05 -14.21 -21.92
C TYR A 88 -10.19 -15.48 -22.75
N ARG A 89 -11.31 -16.14 -22.52
CA ARG A 89 -11.81 -17.29 -23.27
C ARG A 89 -13.25 -17.03 -23.72
N ASN A 90 -13.63 -17.59 -24.85
CA ASN A 90 -15.01 -17.54 -25.33
C ASN A 90 -15.85 -18.66 -24.67
N ILE A 91 -16.97 -18.29 -24.04
CA ILE A 91 -17.89 -19.23 -23.37
C ILE A 91 -18.64 -20.16 -24.35
N SER A 92 -18.86 -19.72 -25.59
CA SER A 92 -19.58 -20.49 -26.63
C SER A 92 -18.75 -21.63 -27.21
N THR A 93 -17.47 -21.75 -26.84
CA THR A 93 -16.61 -22.82 -27.34
C THR A 93 -16.45 -23.90 -26.26
N SER A 94 -16.78 -25.15 -26.63
CA SER A 94 -16.68 -26.35 -25.78
C SER A 94 -15.47 -26.32 -24.83
N PRO A 95 -15.64 -26.69 -23.54
CA PRO A 95 -14.60 -26.56 -22.49
C PRO A 95 -13.25 -27.15 -22.90
N ASN A 96 -13.27 -28.19 -23.75
CA ASN A 96 -12.09 -28.91 -24.20
C ASN A 96 -11.24 -28.17 -25.25
N LEU A 97 -11.79 -27.18 -25.95
CA LEU A 97 -11.05 -26.45 -26.99
C LEU A 97 -10.60 -25.07 -26.48
N ARG A 98 -9.29 -24.91 -26.24
CA ARG A 98 -8.64 -23.65 -25.84
C ARG A 98 -8.67 -22.61 -26.98
N LYS A 99 -9.87 -22.16 -27.36
CA LYS A 99 -10.05 -21.20 -28.46
C LYS A 99 -10.04 -19.77 -27.94
N SER A 100 -9.13 -18.96 -28.48
CA SER A 100 -9.05 -17.52 -28.26
C SER A 100 -10.33 -16.82 -28.73
N LEU A 101 -10.63 -15.65 -28.15
CA LEU A 101 -11.72 -14.76 -28.59
C LEU A 101 -11.65 -14.48 -30.10
N SER A 102 -12.81 -14.49 -30.77
CA SER A 102 -12.88 -14.11 -32.18
C SER A 102 -12.55 -12.63 -32.38
N HIS A 103 -12.06 -12.25 -33.57
CA HIS A 103 -11.76 -10.85 -33.89
C HIS A 103 -12.97 -9.92 -33.69
N ARG A 104 -14.17 -10.39 -34.05
CA ARG A 104 -15.43 -9.65 -33.86
C ARG A 104 -15.76 -9.44 -32.38
N GLN A 105 -15.56 -10.48 -31.55
CA GLN A 105 -15.76 -10.37 -30.10
C GLN A 105 -14.74 -9.43 -29.46
N LYS A 106 -13.47 -9.48 -29.87
CA LYS A 106 -12.44 -8.54 -29.40
C LYS A 106 -12.82 -7.09 -29.73
N LEU A 107 -13.29 -6.84 -30.96
CA LEU A 107 -13.76 -5.52 -31.39
C LEU A 107 -15.01 -5.09 -30.62
N ALA A 108 -15.99 -5.99 -30.47
CA ALA A 108 -17.21 -5.70 -29.71
C ALA A 108 -16.91 -5.36 -28.25
N LEU A 109 -15.95 -6.07 -27.63
CA LEU A 109 -15.50 -5.77 -26.28
C LEU A 109 -14.90 -4.37 -26.19
N LEU A 110 -14.00 -4.02 -27.11
CA LEU A 110 -13.41 -2.66 -27.18
C LEU A 110 -14.48 -1.59 -27.34
N LEU A 111 -15.39 -1.76 -28.30
CA LEU A 111 -16.45 -0.79 -28.57
C LEU A 111 -17.39 -0.62 -27.38
N LEU A 112 -17.67 -1.70 -26.64
CA LEU A 112 -18.59 -1.68 -25.52
C LEU A 112 -17.95 -1.18 -24.22
N THR A 113 -16.63 -1.24 -24.07
CA THR A 113 -15.92 -0.69 -22.90
C THR A 113 -15.48 0.77 -23.12
N VAL A 114 -14.90 1.08 -24.28
CA VAL A 114 -14.36 2.40 -24.62
C VAL A 114 -15.44 3.33 -25.14
N GLY A 115 -16.32 2.81 -26.00
CA GLY A 115 -17.34 3.60 -26.71
C GLY A 115 -18.27 4.38 -25.77
N PRO A 116 -18.86 3.77 -24.72
CA PRO A 116 -19.74 4.50 -23.80
C PRO A 116 -19.01 5.61 -23.04
N ARG A 117 -17.76 5.38 -22.62
CA ARG A 117 -16.95 6.38 -21.88
C ARG A 117 -16.63 7.57 -22.78
N TRP A 118 -16.12 7.30 -23.98
CA TRP A 118 -15.84 8.33 -24.98
C TRP A 118 -17.11 9.10 -25.37
N LEU A 119 -18.22 8.40 -25.60
CA LEU A 119 -19.49 9.02 -25.95
C LEU A 119 -20.02 9.90 -24.82
N GLN A 120 -19.84 9.49 -23.55
CA GLN A 120 -20.25 10.27 -22.39
C GLN A 120 -19.46 11.58 -22.27
N GLU A 121 -18.13 11.52 -22.39
CA GLU A 121 -17.26 12.70 -22.36
C GLU A 121 -17.53 13.63 -23.55
N ARG A 122 -17.72 13.07 -24.76
CA ARG A 122 -17.99 13.84 -25.98
C ARG A 122 -19.46 14.27 -26.10
N SER A 123 -20.36 13.77 -25.26
CA SER A 123 -21.80 14.02 -25.37
C SER A 123 -22.15 15.50 -25.36
N HIS A 124 -21.43 16.32 -24.59
CA HIS A 124 -21.63 17.78 -24.54
C HIS A 124 -21.24 18.47 -25.86
N SER A 125 -20.19 18.00 -26.53
CA SER A 125 -19.74 18.54 -27.83
C SER A 125 -20.55 17.99 -29.00
N LEU A 126 -20.92 16.71 -28.97
CA LEU A 126 -21.80 16.08 -29.97
C LEU A 126 -23.19 16.70 -29.97
N ARG A 127 -23.74 17.01 -28.78
CA ARG A 127 -25.00 17.76 -28.67
C ARG A 127 -24.91 19.13 -29.36
N ARG A 128 -23.76 19.78 -29.29
CA ARG A 128 -23.51 21.07 -29.96
C ARG A 128 -23.32 20.91 -31.47
N CYS A 129 -22.57 19.90 -31.91
CA CYS A 129 -22.28 19.61 -33.32
C CYS A 129 -23.49 19.09 -34.11
N LEU A 130 -24.36 18.31 -33.46
CA LEU A 130 -25.63 17.83 -34.04
C LEU A 130 -26.71 18.93 -34.09
N GLY A 131 -26.38 20.19 -33.80
CA GLY A 131 -27.31 21.31 -33.84
C GLY A 131 -28.41 21.29 -32.77
N LEU A 132 -28.28 20.45 -31.74
CA LEU A 132 -29.29 20.26 -30.69
C LEU A 132 -29.27 21.38 -29.62
N THR A 133 -28.43 22.40 -29.77
CA THR A 133 -28.30 23.49 -28.79
C THR A 133 -28.49 24.89 -29.36
N SER A 134 -28.66 25.07 -30.67
CA SER A 134 -28.99 26.40 -31.23
C SER A 134 -29.50 26.31 -32.67
N GLY A 135 -30.79 26.59 -32.89
CA GLY A 135 -31.30 27.14 -34.16
C GLY A 135 -31.62 26.20 -35.34
N ALA A 136 -31.50 24.86 -35.23
CA ALA A 136 -31.96 23.97 -36.30
C ALA A 136 -33.49 23.72 -36.21
N PRO A 137 -34.26 23.73 -37.31
CA PRO A 137 -35.72 23.60 -37.32
C PRO A 137 -36.20 22.15 -37.13
N LEU A 138 -35.46 21.34 -36.37
CA LEU A 138 -35.88 20.01 -35.99
C LEU A 138 -36.77 20.13 -34.75
N SER A 139 -38.00 19.63 -34.87
CA SER A 139 -39.06 19.67 -33.85
C SER A 139 -38.54 19.58 -32.41
N ASP A 140 -38.83 20.61 -31.61
CA ASP A 140 -38.47 20.72 -30.18
C ASP A 140 -38.92 19.46 -29.38
N GLY A 141 -40.03 18.84 -29.80
CA GLY A 141 -40.51 17.57 -29.26
C GLY A 141 -39.54 16.40 -29.48
N PHE A 142 -38.89 16.29 -30.65
CA PHE A 142 -37.92 15.24 -30.95
C PHE A 142 -36.64 15.41 -30.13
N GLN A 143 -36.17 16.64 -29.96
CA GLN A 143 -34.97 16.93 -29.15
C GLN A 143 -35.20 16.57 -27.67
N LYS A 144 -36.37 16.94 -27.12
CA LYS A 144 -36.75 16.59 -25.75
C LYS A 144 -36.91 15.07 -25.56
N ALA A 145 -37.52 14.38 -26.52
CA ALA A 145 -37.65 12.92 -26.52
C ALA A 145 -36.28 12.22 -26.60
N LEU A 146 -35.36 12.70 -27.44
CA LEU A 146 -34.00 12.18 -27.55
C LEU A 146 -33.20 12.39 -26.26
N ARG A 147 -33.32 13.56 -25.63
CA ARG A 147 -32.67 13.83 -24.33
C ARG A 147 -33.18 12.89 -23.24
N ASN A 148 -34.49 12.70 -23.16
CA ASN A 148 -35.10 11.83 -22.17
C ASN A 148 -34.75 10.36 -22.40
N SER A 149 -34.73 9.90 -23.65
CA SER A 149 -34.33 8.53 -23.99
C SER A 149 -32.86 8.25 -23.71
N LEU A 150 -31.95 9.17 -24.02
CA LEU A 150 -30.53 9.05 -23.66
C LEU A 150 -30.33 9.01 -22.15
N ALA A 151 -31.04 9.86 -21.40
CA ALA A 151 -31.00 9.85 -19.94
C ALA A 151 -31.54 8.51 -19.38
N ALA A 152 -32.69 8.04 -19.87
CA ALA A 152 -33.27 6.77 -19.48
C ALA A 152 -32.36 5.58 -19.83
N LEU A 153 -31.77 5.56 -21.02
CA LEU A 153 -30.83 4.53 -21.46
C LEU A 153 -29.58 4.52 -20.56
N SER A 154 -29.04 5.68 -20.20
CA SER A 154 -27.91 5.76 -19.27
C SER A 154 -28.26 5.22 -17.88
N GLY A 155 -29.47 5.50 -17.39
CA GLY A 155 -29.98 4.96 -16.13
C GLY A 155 -30.15 3.44 -16.19
N LEU A 156 -30.76 2.93 -17.27
CA LEU A 156 -30.96 1.51 -17.49
C LEU A 156 -29.62 0.76 -17.63
N ALA A 157 -28.64 1.34 -18.32
CA ALA A 157 -27.30 0.76 -18.45
C ALA A 157 -26.58 0.66 -17.09
N ARG A 158 -26.70 1.68 -16.23
CA ARG A 158 -26.16 1.66 -14.86
C ARG A 158 -26.84 0.60 -14.00
N LEU A 159 -28.17 0.49 -14.08
CA LEU A 159 -28.92 -0.54 -13.39
C LEU A 159 -28.54 -1.95 -13.87
N ALA A 160 -28.41 -2.15 -15.18
CA ALA A 160 -27.95 -3.40 -15.77
C ALA A 160 -26.53 -3.77 -15.33
N SER A 161 -25.63 -2.79 -15.23
CA SER A 161 -24.29 -2.95 -14.66
C SER A 161 -24.33 -3.40 -13.20
N LEU A 162 -25.18 -2.77 -12.37
CA LEU A 162 -25.36 -3.14 -10.96
C LEU A 162 -25.89 -4.57 -10.82
N VAL A 163 -26.92 -4.93 -11.60
CA VAL A 163 -27.48 -6.29 -11.61
C VAL A 163 -26.43 -7.30 -12.11
N ASN A 164 -25.63 -6.93 -13.13
CA ASN A 164 -24.52 -7.76 -13.60
C ASN A 164 -23.51 -8.03 -12.49
N PHE A 165 -23.12 -6.99 -11.75
CA PHE A 165 -22.18 -7.07 -10.65
C PHE A 165 -22.72 -7.92 -9.49
N LEU A 166 -24.00 -7.76 -9.12
CA LEU A 166 -24.65 -8.62 -8.11
C LEU A 166 -24.69 -10.09 -8.55
N ALA A 167 -24.98 -10.35 -9.83
CA ALA A 167 -24.92 -11.69 -10.39
C ALA A 167 -23.48 -12.25 -10.41
N PHE A 168 -22.49 -11.39 -10.65
CA PHE A 168 -21.07 -11.74 -10.56
C PHE A 168 -20.67 -12.11 -9.13
N LEU A 169 -21.12 -11.38 -8.10
CA LEU A 169 -20.83 -11.72 -6.70
C LEU A 169 -21.37 -13.11 -6.32
N ARG A 170 -22.48 -13.55 -6.93
CA ARG A 170 -23.03 -14.89 -6.71
C ARG A 170 -22.31 -15.98 -7.53
N THR A 171 -22.10 -15.74 -8.82
CA THR A 171 -21.62 -16.77 -9.77
C THR A 171 -20.10 -16.74 -9.99
N GLY A 172 -19.50 -15.55 -10.10
CA GLY A 172 -18.07 -15.35 -10.28
C GLY A 172 -17.54 -15.39 -11.70
N TYR A 173 -18.39 -15.35 -12.73
CA TYR A 173 -17.94 -15.55 -14.13
C TYR A 173 -17.57 -14.27 -14.90
N HIS A 174 -18.36 -13.21 -14.78
CA HIS A 174 -18.21 -12.00 -15.61
C HIS A 174 -18.37 -10.73 -14.75
N PRO A 175 -17.27 -10.04 -14.37
CA PRO A 175 -17.33 -8.84 -13.56
C PRO A 175 -17.96 -7.64 -14.30
N VAL A 176 -17.72 -7.50 -15.60
CA VAL A 176 -18.21 -6.37 -16.40
C VAL A 176 -19.38 -6.80 -17.31
N LEU A 177 -20.38 -5.93 -17.45
CA LEU A 177 -21.53 -6.19 -18.34
C LEU A 177 -21.09 -6.38 -19.80
N ALA A 178 -20.06 -5.62 -20.22
CA ALA A 178 -19.50 -5.72 -21.56
C ALA A 178 -18.94 -7.12 -21.87
N GLU A 179 -18.24 -7.72 -20.90
CA GLU A 179 -17.71 -9.07 -21.01
C GLU A 179 -18.83 -10.10 -21.09
N ARG A 180 -19.91 -9.91 -20.31
CA ARG A 180 -21.10 -10.78 -20.37
C ARG A 180 -21.79 -10.72 -21.73
N MET A 181 -21.94 -9.54 -22.32
CA MET A 181 -22.55 -9.40 -23.66
C MET A 181 -21.72 -10.06 -24.76
N VAL A 182 -20.39 -10.02 -24.65
CA VAL A 182 -19.46 -10.62 -25.62
C VAL A 182 -19.27 -12.13 -25.38
N GLY A 183 -19.56 -12.61 -24.17
CA GLY A 183 -19.28 -13.98 -23.74
C GLY A 183 -17.79 -14.22 -23.44
N ALA A 184 -17.09 -13.17 -22.98
CA ALA A 184 -15.68 -13.24 -22.62
C ALA A 184 -15.54 -13.63 -21.14
N GLN A 185 -14.95 -14.80 -20.90
CA GLN A 185 -14.73 -15.35 -19.56
C GLN A 185 -13.24 -15.29 -19.20
N ALA A 186 -12.91 -14.82 -17.99
CA ALA A 186 -11.54 -14.87 -17.48
C ALA A 186 -11.19 -16.29 -17.03
N VAL A 187 -10.08 -16.83 -17.55
CA VAL A 187 -9.53 -18.16 -17.23
C VAL A 187 -8.03 -18.01 -16.97
N PHE A 188 -7.45 -18.87 -16.12
CA PHE A 188 -6.00 -18.91 -15.94
C PHE A 188 -5.29 -19.25 -17.27
N SER A 189 -4.20 -18.54 -17.54
CA SER A 189 -3.40 -18.73 -18.76
C SER A 189 -2.64 -20.06 -18.74
N GLU A 190 -2.18 -20.45 -17.54
CA GLU A 190 -1.45 -21.69 -17.27
C GLU A 190 -2.10 -22.43 -16.08
N PRO A 191 -2.31 -23.76 -16.18
CA PRO A 191 -2.98 -24.54 -15.15
C PRO A 191 -2.15 -24.73 -13.86
N SER A 192 -0.89 -24.31 -13.83
CA SER A 192 0.07 -24.62 -12.75
C SER A 192 0.66 -23.40 -12.04
N VAL A 193 0.02 -22.23 -12.12
CA VAL A 193 0.44 -21.11 -11.27
C VAL A 193 -0.23 -21.27 -9.91
N THR A 194 0.39 -22.06 -9.04
CA THR A 194 0.15 -21.94 -7.60
C THR A 194 0.39 -20.48 -7.26
N ARG A 195 -0.67 -19.76 -6.89
CA ARG A 195 -0.60 -18.36 -6.50
C ARG A 195 0.40 -18.26 -5.36
N ASP A 196 1.61 -17.78 -5.66
CA ASP A 196 2.47 -17.18 -4.65
C ASP A 196 1.72 -15.92 -4.20
N VAL A 197 0.87 -16.08 -3.20
CA VAL A 197 0.35 -14.95 -2.45
C VAL A 197 1.59 -14.28 -1.91
N THR A 198 1.92 -13.08 -2.41
CA THR A 198 3.12 -12.34 -2.04
C THR A 198 3.01 -11.91 -0.57
N TYR A 199 3.26 -12.85 0.34
CA TYR A 199 3.33 -12.61 1.78
C TYR A 199 4.54 -11.77 2.14
N GLN A 200 5.39 -11.36 1.18
CA GLN A 200 6.61 -10.61 1.44
C GLN A 200 6.35 -9.34 2.24
N TYR A 201 5.30 -8.57 1.92
CA TYR A 201 4.97 -7.36 2.66
C TYR A 201 4.42 -7.69 4.06
N VAL A 202 3.46 -8.60 4.13
CA VAL A 202 2.83 -9.02 5.39
C VAL A 202 3.86 -9.62 6.35
N ASN A 203 4.73 -10.50 5.85
CA ASN A 203 5.81 -11.12 6.60
C ASN A 203 6.86 -10.10 7.04
N ARG A 204 7.18 -9.11 6.20
CA ARG A 204 8.10 -8.02 6.57
C ARG A 204 7.50 -7.16 7.68
N GLU A 205 6.22 -6.82 7.58
CA GLU A 205 5.53 -6.02 8.60
C GLU A 205 5.42 -6.78 9.93
N LEU A 206 5.05 -8.06 9.89
CA LEU A 206 5.03 -8.96 11.05
C LEU A 206 6.41 -9.09 11.70
N LEU A 207 7.46 -9.24 10.88
CA LEU A 207 8.85 -9.31 11.38
C LEU A 207 9.25 -8.01 12.08
N TRP A 208 8.98 -6.85 11.47
CA TRP A 208 9.33 -5.56 12.07
C TRP A 208 8.56 -5.30 13.37
N HIS A 209 7.27 -5.62 13.41
CA HIS A 209 6.49 -5.51 14.64
C HIS A 209 7.01 -6.45 15.73
N GLY A 210 7.24 -7.73 15.43
CA GLY A 210 7.77 -8.69 16.41
C GLY A 210 9.17 -8.31 16.90
N PHE A 211 10.03 -7.79 16.01
CA PHE A 211 11.35 -7.30 16.37
C PHE A 211 11.29 -6.05 17.28
N ALA A 212 10.36 -5.12 17.00
CA ALA A 212 10.17 -3.93 17.83
C ALA A 212 9.67 -4.28 19.24
N GLU A 213 8.71 -5.21 19.36
CA GLU A 213 8.24 -5.70 20.66
C GLU A 213 9.39 -6.33 21.46
N PHE A 214 10.21 -7.15 20.81
CA PHE A 214 11.40 -7.72 21.43
C PHE A 214 12.40 -6.65 21.91
N LEU A 215 12.67 -5.63 21.10
CA LEU A 215 13.55 -4.52 21.48
C LEU A 215 13.01 -3.72 22.67
N ILE A 216 11.69 -3.50 22.74
CA ILE A 216 11.05 -2.80 23.86
C ILE A 216 11.24 -3.59 25.17
N PHE A 217 11.22 -4.93 25.13
CA PHE A 217 11.51 -5.76 26.30
C PHE A 217 13.00 -5.82 26.65
N LEU A 218 13.90 -5.68 25.67
CA LEU A 218 15.33 -5.63 25.91
C LEU A 218 15.81 -4.26 26.42
N LEU A 219 15.14 -3.16 26.04
CA LEU A 219 15.55 -1.80 26.37
C LEU A 219 15.78 -1.58 27.89
N PRO A 220 14.91 -2.07 28.80
CA PRO A 220 15.11 -1.94 30.25
C PRO A 220 16.24 -2.81 30.81
N LEU A 221 16.66 -3.86 30.09
CA LEU A 221 17.75 -4.75 30.50
C LEU A 221 19.12 -4.18 30.12
N ILE A 222 19.16 -3.21 29.20
CA ILE A 222 20.39 -2.54 28.79
C ILE A 222 20.77 -1.49 29.84
N ASN A 223 21.91 -1.70 30.49
CA ASN A 223 22.47 -0.73 31.42
C ASN A 223 22.97 0.50 30.66
N THR A 224 22.10 1.52 30.56
CA THR A 224 22.31 2.75 29.81
C THR A 224 23.59 3.49 30.22
N SER A 225 24.03 3.38 31.48
CA SER A 225 25.27 3.99 31.97
C SER A 225 26.53 3.36 31.39
N LYS A 226 26.56 2.03 31.23
CA LYS A 226 27.71 1.32 30.64
C LYS A 226 27.78 1.51 29.14
N VAL A 227 26.63 1.51 28.46
CA VAL A 227 26.54 1.75 27.01
C VAL A 227 26.90 3.20 26.67
N LYS A 228 26.43 4.19 27.45
CA LYS A 228 26.81 5.59 27.27
C LYS A 228 28.32 5.80 27.46
N ALA A 229 28.92 5.19 28.48
CA ALA A 229 30.37 5.24 28.70
C ALA A 229 31.17 4.59 27.56
N SER A 230 30.71 3.44 27.06
CA SER A 230 31.38 2.72 25.96
C SER A 230 31.20 3.38 24.59
N ILE A 231 30.05 4.01 24.32
CA ILE A 231 29.83 4.78 23.09
C ILE A 231 30.64 6.08 23.14
N TYR A 232 30.70 6.73 24.30
CA TYR A 232 31.50 7.95 24.46
C TYR A 232 32.99 7.67 24.31
N SER A 233 33.51 6.58 24.90
CA SER A 233 34.92 6.19 24.71
C SER A 233 35.23 5.77 23.26
N PHE A 234 34.26 5.18 22.55
CA PHE A 234 34.42 4.79 21.15
C PHE A 234 34.32 5.96 20.16
N VAL A 235 33.39 6.90 20.38
CA VAL A 235 33.16 8.06 19.49
C VAL A 235 34.15 9.19 19.76
N LEU A 236 34.54 9.42 21.03
CA LEU A 236 35.50 10.47 21.39
C LEU A 236 36.95 9.98 21.54
N GLY A 237 37.24 8.68 21.35
CA GLY A 237 38.60 8.15 21.30
C GLY A 237 39.47 8.50 22.52
N GLY A 238 38.85 8.71 23.69
CA GLY A 238 39.51 9.25 24.87
C GLY A 238 39.23 8.37 26.09
N ASP A 239 40.28 7.74 26.59
CA ASP A 239 40.28 7.00 27.85
C ASP A 239 39.99 7.98 29.02
N PRO A 240 38.98 7.76 29.88
CA PRO A 240 38.71 8.64 31.03
C PRO A 240 39.60 8.26 32.23
N SER A 241 40.80 7.76 31.98
CA SER A 241 41.80 7.44 32.98
C SER A 241 42.60 8.70 33.33
N GLY A 242 41.95 9.69 33.96
CA GLY A 242 42.66 10.94 34.23
C GLY A 242 41.96 12.06 34.99
N VAL A 243 41.06 11.78 35.95
CA VAL A 243 40.71 12.82 36.95
C VAL A 243 40.61 12.19 38.34
N GLY A 244 41.76 11.80 38.87
CA GLY A 244 41.99 11.73 40.31
C GLY A 244 42.64 13.05 40.74
N GLY A 245 41.87 13.95 41.34
CA GLY A 245 42.37 15.25 41.80
C GLY A 245 41.39 15.86 42.80
N ALA A 246 41.79 15.85 44.06
CA ALA A 246 41.01 16.23 45.22
C ALA A 246 40.50 17.68 45.21
N ARG A 247 39.42 17.87 46.00
CA ARG A 247 38.85 19.11 46.56
C ARG A 247 37.78 19.81 45.70
N ASP A 248 36.53 19.40 45.93
CA ASP A 248 35.41 20.34 45.99
C ASP A 248 34.45 19.86 47.08
N LYS A 249 34.46 20.55 48.24
CA LYS A 249 33.54 20.28 49.35
C LYS A 249 32.22 21.04 49.21
N GLU A 250 32.05 21.90 48.20
CA GLU A 250 30.81 22.66 47.98
C GLU A 250 29.89 22.12 46.86
N GLY A 251 30.31 21.11 46.08
CA GLY A 251 29.58 20.66 44.87
C GLY A 251 28.69 19.41 45.01
N ALA A 252 28.73 18.71 46.14
CA ALA A 252 28.23 17.33 46.25
C ALA A 252 26.70 17.15 46.12
N TRP A 253 25.96 18.25 46.03
CA TRP A 253 24.49 18.30 46.00
C TRP A 253 23.91 18.71 44.64
N ARG A 254 24.74 19.00 43.63
CA ARG A 254 24.29 19.53 42.33
C ARG A 254 24.00 18.45 41.29
N GLU A 255 24.65 17.30 41.40
CA GLU A 255 24.54 16.19 40.45
C GLU A 255 24.36 14.87 41.20
N CYS A 256 23.58 13.97 40.63
CA CYS A 256 23.48 12.60 41.08
C CYS A 256 24.79 11.86 40.76
N ALA A 257 25.45 11.29 41.77
CA ALA A 257 26.72 10.56 41.59
C ALA A 257 26.59 9.23 40.80
N LEU A 258 25.39 8.87 40.32
CA LEU A 258 25.14 7.70 39.46
C LEU A 258 24.77 8.06 38.01
N CYS A 259 23.91 9.06 37.79
CA CYS A 259 23.47 9.45 36.45
C CYS A 259 24.07 10.78 35.95
N GLY A 260 24.69 11.58 36.81
CA GLY A 260 25.25 12.89 36.47
C GLY A 260 24.23 14.00 36.24
N GLU A 261 22.93 13.71 36.42
CA GLU A 261 21.83 14.66 36.25
C GLU A 261 21.37 15.25 37.60
N TRP A 262 20.54 16.29 37.55
CA TRP A 262 19.94 16.88 38.76
C TRP A 262 19.09 15.84 39.52
N PRO A 263 19.29 15.65 40.83
CA PRO A 263 18.75 14.50 41.53
C PRO A 263 17.23 14.58 41.72
N THR A 264 16.49 13.61 41.15
CA THR A 264 15.05 13.45 41.38
C THR A 264 14.82 12.68 42.69
N MET A 265 14.18 13.32 43.68
CA MET A 265 14.05 12.80 45.07
C MET A 265 15.42 12.41 45.68
N PRO A 266 16.20 13.38 46.16
CA PRO A 266 17.59 13.16 46.58
C PRO A 266 17.69 12.25 47.81
N HIS A 267 18.58 11.26 47.73
CA HIS A 267 18.90 10.31 48.81
C HIS A 267 20.41 10.25 49.05
N ALA A 268 20.79 9.93 50.28
CA ALA A 268 22.18 9.79 50.71
C ALA A 268 22.44 8.42 51.35
N LEU A 269 23.68 7.95 51.25
CA LEU A 269 24.19 6.67 51.80
C LEU A 269 25.04 6.89 53.07
N GLY A 270 24.82 7.99 53.81
CA GLY A 270 25.70 8.37 54.93
C GLY A 270 27.06 8.94 54.52
N CYS A 271 27.20 9.34 53.25
CA CYS A 271 28.35 10.07 52.70
C CYS A 271 27.87 11.42 52.12
N PRO A 272 28.76 12.38 51.81
CA PRO A 272 28.34 13.70 51.31
C PRO A 272 27.74 13.69 49.89
N HIS A 273 27.70 12.53 49.21
CA HIS A 273 27.23 12.40 47.84
C HIS A 273 25.71 12.18 47.76
N VAL A 274 25.07 12.86 46.81
CA VAL A 274 23.62 12.78 46.56
C VAL A 274 23.29 11.87 45.36
N PHE A 275 22.16 11.17 45.45
CA PHE A 275 21.67 10.25 44.42
C PHE A 275 20.17 10.46 44.15
N CYS A 276 19.70 10.18 42.93
CA CYS A 276 18.26 10.06 42.67
C CYS A 276 17.69 8.83 43.39
N TYR A 277 16.44 8.91 43.86
CA TYR A 277 15.73 7.77 44.45
C TYR A 277 15.76 6.54 43.53
N TYR A 278 15.42 6.71 42.25
CA TYR A 278 15.39 5.59 41.31
C TYR A 278 16.77 5.00 41.02
N CYS A 279 17.82 5.83 40.91
CA CYS A 279 19.19 5.37 40.65
C CYS A 279 19.74 4.55 41.81
N ILE A 280 19.49 4.98 43.05
CA ILE A 280 20.01 4.27 44.22
C ILE A 280 19.17 3.04 44.55
N LYS A 281 17.85 3.11 44.30
CA LYS A 281 16.94 1.98 44.49
C LYS A 281 17.19 0.87 43.47
N SER A 282 17.46 1.20 42.21
CA SER A 282 17.83 0.21 41.20
C SER A 282 19.15 -0.49 41.56
N GLN A 283 20.14 0.25 42.06
CA GLN A 283 21.40 -0.33 42.54
C GLN A 283 21.21 -1.23 43.77
N SER A 284 20.29 -0.88 44.68
CA SER A 284 19.89 -1.68 45.83
C SER A 284 19.12 -2.96 45.46
N ILE A 285 18.41 -2.96 44.32
CA ILE A 285 17.71 -4.15 43.81
C ILE A 285 18.69 -5.05 43.07
N ALA A 286 19.63 -4.47 42.32
CA ALA A 286 20.64 -5.22 41.58
C ALA A 286 21.71 -5.84 42.50
N ASN A 287 22.06 -5.18 43.62
CA ASN A 287 23.08 -5.63 44.56
C ASN A 287 22.57 -5.59 46.00
N ASN A 288 22.80 -6.67 46.76
CA ASN A 288 22.38 -6.78 48.17
C ASN A 288 23.04 -5.72 49.09
N CYS A 289 24.15 -5.10 48.66
CA CYS A 289 24.81 -3.99 49.36
C CYS A 289 25.03 -2.82 48.38
N VAL A 290 24.58 -1.62 48.78
CA VAL A 290 24.79 -0.40 47.99
C VAL A 290 26.10 0.25 48.41
N ARG A 291 27.02 0.38 47.46
CA ARG A 291 28.30 1.09 47.63
C ARG A 291 28.26 2.42 46.90
N CYS A 292 28.74 3.48 47.54
CA CYS A 292 28.95 4.75 46.87
C CYS A 292 30.09 4.62 45.84
N PRO A 293 29.89 4.97 44.55
CA PRO A 293 30.93 4.87 43.53
C PRO A 293 32.07 5.88 43.71
N LYS A 294 31.86 7.02 44.40
CA LYS A 294 32.88 8.05 44.61
C LYS A 294 33.74 7.86 45.87
N CYS A 295 33.18 7.30 46.94
CA CYS A 295 33.92 7.13 48.22
C CYS A 295 33.96 5.71 48.78
N GLY A 296 33.30 4.74 48.13
CA GLY A 296 33.33 3.34 48.56
C GLY A 296 32.55 3.02 49.84
N THR A 297 31.89 4.00 50.46
CA THR A 297 31.09 3.80 51.68
C THR A 297 29.92 2.86 51.39
N GLU A 298 29.78 1.81 52.21
CA GLU A 298 28.63 0.91 52.19
C GLU A 298 27.57 1.39 53.19
N ALA A 299 26.31 1.45 52.76
CA ALA A 299 25.21 1.69 53.68
C ALA A 299 24.06 0.73 53.43
N ARG A 300 23.52 0.20 54.53
CA ARG A 300 22.40 -0.76 54.52
C ARG A 300 21.04 -0.09 54.51
N ARG A 301 20.97 1.21 54.83
CA ARG A 301 19.73 1.99 54.92
C ARG A 301 19.87 3.26 54.09
N LEU A 302 18.89 3.51 53.24
CA LEU A 302 18.76 4.72 52.43
C LEU A 302 18.14 5.81 53.30
N GLU A 303 18.76 6.98 53.36
CA GLU A 303 18.16 8.14 54.03
C GLU A 303 17.78 9.20 52.99
N PRO A 304 16.57 9.80 53.11
CA PRO A 304 16.22 10.95 52.29
C PRO A 304 17.18 12.10 52.65
N ALA A 305 17.76 12.74 51.64
CA ALA A 305 18.63 13.88 51.87
C ALA A 305 17.77 15.04 52.42
N LYS A 306 18.05 15.51 53.63
CA LYS A 306 17.34 16.65 54.22
C LYS A 306 17.76 17.93 53.49
N ILE A 307 16.83 18.52 52.73
CA ILE A 307 17.02 19.74 51.93
C ILE A 307 16.86 21.03 52.79
N GLU A 308 17.00 20.96 54.11
CA GLU A 308 16.64 22.08 55.01
C GLU A 308 17.66 23.24 55.06
N THR A 309 18.71 23.25 54.23
CA THR A 309 19.71 24.34 54.20
C THR A 309 19.83 25.08 52.87
N LEU A 310 18.92 24.89 51.90
CA LEU A 310 19.00 25.55 50.58
C LEU A 310 18.16 26.84 50.41
N LEU A 311 17.57 27.39 51.48
CA LEU A 311 16.83 28.68 51.42
C LEU A 311 17.39 29.75 52.39
N ARG A 312 18.71 29.76 52.58
CA ARG A 312 19.35 30.90 53.24
C ARG A 312 20.72 31.16 52.61
N HIS A 313 20.71 31.61 51.37
CA HIS A 313 21.58 32.65 50.79
C HIS A 313 21.12 32.99 49.38
#